data_AF-A0A1H3D5N3-F1
#
_entry.id   AF-A0A1H3D5N3-F1
#
_cell.length_a   1.000
_cell.length_b   1.000
_cell.length_c   1.000
_cell.angle_alpha   90.00
_cell.angle_beta   90.00
_cell.angle_gamma   90.00
#
_symmetry.space_group_name_H-M   'P 1'
#
loop_
_entity.id
_entity.type
_entity.pdbx_description
1 polymer ?
#
loop_
_entity_poly.entity_id
_entity_poly.type
_entity_poly.pdbx_seq_one_letter_code
_entity_poly.pdbx_strand_id
1 'polypeptide(L)'
;MPELSLDEAVDLTRTGDVWVFRGGSVADRAIRTLTNAPVNHVGMAVVLEDLPPLLWHAELGRSLPDVWTAQHQRGVQLHDLADAVRTWRQRYGQRAWLRQLIGPADDGGVTPEMA
;
A
#
# COMPACT_ATOMS: atom_id res chain seq x y z
N MET A 1 -10.86 -19.45 -1.34
CA MET A 1 -10.39 -18.73 -2.55
C MET A 1 -8.91 -19.00 -2.69
N PRO A 2 -8.38 -19.26 -3.89
CA PRO A 2 -6.95 -19.43 -4.07
C PRO A 2 -6.19 -18.20 -3.58
N GLU A 3 -5.02 -18.39 -2.98
CA GLU A 3 -4.13 -17.29 -2.63
C GLU A 3 -3.60 -16.65 -3.92
N LEU A 4 -3.73 -15.32 -4.03
CA LEU A 4 -3.09 -14.55 -5.10
C LEU A 4 -1.60 -14.41 -4.80
N SER A 5 -0.76 -14.61 -5.81
CA SER A 5 0.64 -14.20 -5.74
C SER A 5 0.75 -12.68 -5.64
N LEU A 6 1.93 -12.18 -5.25
CA LEU A 6 2.15 -10.74 -5.20
C LEU A 6 2.05 -10.11 -6.59
N ASP A 7 2.63 -10.74 -7.61
CA ASP A 7 2.65 -10.20 -8.96
C ASP A 7 1.22 -10.15 -9.53
N GLU A 8 0.40 -11.20 -9.33
CA GLU A 8 -1.02 -11.17 -9.71
C GLU A 8 -1.79 -10.06 -8.96
N ALA A 9 -1.51 -9.85 -7.68
CA ALA A 9 -2.17 -8.79 -6.91
C ALA A 9 -1.73 -7.39 -7.36
N VAL A 10 -0.47 -7.21 -7.77
CA VAL A 10 0.05 -5.97 -8.36
C VAL A 10 -0.65 -5.71 -9.70
N ASP A 11 -0.77 -6.72 -10.57
CA ASP A 11 -1.43 -6.60 -11.88
C ASP A 11 -2.92 -6.25 -11.77
N LEU A 12 -3.59 -6.72 -10.70
CA LEU A 12 -5.00 -6.40 -10.43
C LEU A 12 -5.21 -5.03 -9.78
N THR A 13 -4.15 -4.37 -9.32
CA THR A 13 -4.27 -3.14 -8.53
C THR A 13 -4.64 -1.95 -9.41
N ARG A 14 -5.61 -1.15 -8.95
CA ARG A 14 -6.03 0.11 -9.57
C ARG A 14 -5.86 1.28 -8.60
N THR A 15 -5.77 2.49 -9.13
CA THR A 15 -5.74 3.70 -8.30
C THR A 15 -6.91 3.73 -7.32
N GLY A 16 -6.62 4.04 -6.05
CA GLY A 16 -7.59 4.07 -4.96
C GLY A 16 -7.77 2.73 -4.25
N ASP A 17 -7.33 1.61 -4.82
CA ASP A 17 -7.34 0.33 -4.12
C ASP A 17 -6.48 0.40 -2.85
N VAL A 18 -6.91 -0.30 -1.80
CA VAL A 18 -6.28 -0.22 -0.48
C VAL A 18 -5.45 -1.47 -0.23
N TRP A 19 -4.21 -1.27 0.18
CA TRP A 19 -3.33 -2.33 0.66
C TRP A 19 -3.24 -2.29 2.18
N VAL A 20 -3.54 -3.42 2.80
CA VAL A 20 -3.68 -3.52 4.26
C VAL A 20 -2.68 -4.50 4.83
N PHE A 21 -2.05 -4.16 5.96
CA PHE A 21 -0.97 -4.94 6.55
C PHE A 21 -1.25 -5.33 8.01
N ARG A 22 -0.77 -6.52 8.39
CA ARG A 22 -0.87 -7.05 9.75
C ARG A 22 0.40 -7.79 10.15
N GLY A 23 0.96 -7.39 11.27
CA GLY A 23 2.25 -7.87 11.75
C GLY A 23 2.16 -8.65 13.05
N GLY A 24 3.21 -9.41 13.35
CA GLY A 24 3.27 -10.28 14.52
C GLY A 24 3.92 -9.67 15.75
N SER A 25 4.62 -8.54 15.61
CA SER A 25 5.49 -7.98 16.65
C SER A 25 4.72 -7.43 17.85
N VAL A 26 5.43 -7.13 18.95
CA VAL A 26 4.83 -6.51 20.14
C VAL A 26 4.21 -5.15 19.80
N ALA A 27 4.90 -4.32 19.02
CA ALA A 27 4.38 -3.03 18.57
C ALA A 27 3.11 -3.20 17.71
N ASP A 28 3.12 -4.15 16.77
CA ASP A 28 1.95 -4.44 15.93
C ASP A 28 0.73 -4.88 16.74
N ARG A 29 0.95 -5.73 17.75
CA ARG A 29 -0.10 -6.19 18.66
C ARG A 29 -0.63 -5.04 19.50
N ALA A 30 0.24 -4.17 20.01
CA ALA A 30 -0.16 -3.01 20.79
C ALA A 30 -1.05 -2.07 19.97
N ILE A 31 -0.67 -1.74 18.72
CA ILE A 31 -1.49 -0.92 17.81
C ILE A 31 -2.88 -1.54 17.67
N ARG A 32 -2.96 -2.81 17.27
CA ARG A 32 -4.25 -3.50 17.07
C ARG A 32 -5.14 -3.54 18.31
N THR A 33 -4.55 -3.79 19.48
CA THR A 33 -5.30 -3.83 20.74
C THR A 33 -5.82 -2.45 21.12
N LEU A 34 -4.97 -1.41 21.02
CA LEU A 34 -5.35 -0.04 21.41
C LEU A 34 -6.36 0.58 20.44
N THR A 35 -6.28 0.24 19.15
CA THR A 35 -7.20 0.76 18.13
C THR A 35 -8.42 -0.14 17.89
N ASN A 36 -8.51 -1.29 18.58
CA ASN A 36 -9.50 -2.34 18.31
C ASN A 36 -9.58 -2.72 16.81
N ALA A 37 -8.44 -2.72 16.13
CA ALA A 37 -8.34 -2.96 14.70
C ALA A 37 -7.66 -4.31 14.39
N PRO A 38 -8.07 -5.04 13.35
CA PRO A 38 -7.41 -6.28 12.94
C PRO A 38 -6.06 -6.06 12.24
N VAL A 39 -5.69 -4.81 11.95
CA VAL A 39 -4.59 -4.40 11.06
C VAL A 39 -3.83 -3.23 11.70
N ASN A 40 -2.58 -3.00 11.30
CA ASN A 40 -1.69 -2.01 11.93
C ASN A 40 -1.17 -0.94 10.95
N HIS A 41 -1.30 -1.15 9.65
CA HIS A 41 -0.80 -0.26 8.61
C HIS A 41 -1.65 -0.39 7.35
N VAL A 42 -1.71 0.70 6.59
CA VAL A 42 -2.47 0.82 5.35
C VAL A 42 -1.71 1.71 4.36
N GLY A 43 -1.87 1.42 3.08
CA GLY A 43 -1.48 2.29 1.98
C GLY A 43 -2.54 2.28 0.88
N MET A 44 -2.55 3.32 0.07
CA MET A 44 -3.42 3.42 -1.10
C MET A 44 -2.59 3.27 -2.37
N ALA A 45 -3.10 2.52 -3.33
CA ALA A 45 -2.48 2.42 -4.64
C ALA A 45 -2.68 3.70 -5.45
N VAL A 46 -1.61 4.12 -6.13
CA VAL A 46 -1.59 5.17 -7.14
C VAL A 46 -0.99 4.56 -8.40
N VAL A 47 -1.83 4.30 -9.40
CA VAL A 47 -1.46 3.67 -10.67
C VAL A 47 -1.57 4.73 -11.75
N LEU A 48 -0.41 5.12 -12.29
CA LEU A 48 -0.26 6.19 -13.28
C LEU A 48 0.33 5.57 -14.55
N GLU A 49 -0.18 5.97 -15.71
CA GLU A 49 0.06 5.38 -17.04
C GLU A 49 1.43 4.68 -17.18
N ASP A 50 2.50 5.45 -17.34
CA ASP A 50 3.84 4.92 -17.67
C ASP A 50 4.67 4.52 -16.43
N LEU A 51 4.06 4.47 -15.25
CA LEU A 51 4.74 4.13 -14.01
C LEU A 51 4.29 2.75 -13.50
N PRO A 52 5.17 2.01 -12.78
CA PRO A 52 4.70 0.86 -12.02
C PRO A 52 3.63 1.30 -11.00
N PRO A 53 2.73 0.41 -10.56
CA PRO A 53 1.83 0.71 -9.45
C PRO A 53 2.62 1.20 -8.24
N LEU A 54 2.13 2.25 -7.60
CA LEU A 54 2.80 2.89 -6.47
C LEU A 54 1.97 2.74 -5.21
N LEU A 55 2.64 2.61 -4.08
CA LEU A 55 2.01 2.62 -2.78
C LEU A 55 2.20 3.99 -2.13
N TRP A 56 1.12 4.74 -1.98
CA TRP A 56 1.07 5.94 -1.17
C TRP A 56 0.77 5.58 0.28
N HIS A 57 1.73 5.81 1.17
CA HIS A 57 1.57 5.52 2.60
C HIS A 57 2.49 6.36 3.47
N ALA A 58 2.21 6.39 4.77
CA ALA A 58 3.07 7.03 5.76
C ALA A 58 3.90 5.98 6.49
N GLU A 59 5.23 6.11 6.51
CA GLU A 59 6.08 5.25 7.34
C GLU A 59 6.98 6.03 8.29
N LEU A 60 7.18 5.47 9.49
CA LEU A 60 8.23 5.92 10.43
C LEU A 60 9.61 5.39 10.03
N GLY A 61 9.62 4.35 9.19
CA GLY A 61 10.81 3.80 8.54
C GLY A 61 11.36 4.74 7.46
N ARG A 62 12.45 4.31 6.86
CA ARG A 62 13.05 4.94 5.68
C ARG A 62 13.77 3.87 4.85
N SER A 63 13.07 2.76 4.60
CA SER A 63 13.69 1.56 4.03
C SER A 63 13.84 1.63 2.52
N LEU A 64 12.90 2.32 1.86
CA LEU A 64 12.89 2.53 0.42
C LEU A 64 13.04 4.01 0.10
N PRO A 65 13.67 4.36 -1.04
CA PRO A 65 13.65 5.73 -1.53
C PRO A 65 12.24 6.09 -1.99
N ASP A 66 11.81 7.32 -1.69
CA ASP A 66 10.62 7.89 -2.32
C ASP A 66 10.85 8.03 -3.84
N VAL A 67 9.84 7.67 -4.63
CA VAL A 67 9.98 7.59 -6.10
C VAL A 67 10.18 8.97 -6.74
N TRP A 68 9.76 10.06 -6.09
CA TRP A 68 9.89 11.42 -6.63
C TRP A 68 11.19 12.06 -6.20
N THR A 69 11.57 11.92 -4.93
CA THR A 69 12.79 12.57 -4.42
C THR A 69 14.04 11.70 -4.63
N ALA A 70 13.87 10.41 -4.88
CA ALA A 70 14.93 9.39 -4.86
C ALA A 70 15.71 9.36 -3.53
N GLN A 71 15.16 9.89 -2.44
CA GLN A 71 15.78 9.93 -1.12
C GLN A 71 15.04 9.04 -0.11
N HIS A 72 15.78 8.53 0.87
CA HIS A 72 15.19 7.89 2.05
C HIS A 72 14.67 8.92 3.03
N GLN A 73 13.35 9.01 3.18
CA GLN A 73 12.69 9.95 4.08
C GLN A 73 11.66 9.24 4.97
N ARG A 74 11.05 10.01 5.89
CA ARG A 74 9.99 9.54 6.80
C ARG A 74 8.70 10.29 6.49
N GLY A 75 7.59 9.75 6.95
CA GLY A 75 6.27 10.33 6.74
C GLY A 75 5.64 9.82 5.45
N VAL A 76 4.77 10.64 4.87
CA VAL A 76 3.96 10.32 3.69
C VAL A 76 4.84 10.30 2.44
N GLN A 77 4.82 9.19 1.71
CA GLN A 77 5.71 8.90 0.58
C GLN A 77 5.01 8.05 -0.48
N LEU A 78 5.61 8.01 -1.67
CA LEU A 78 5.29 7.08 -2.75
C LEU A 78 6.46 6.14 -2.99
N HIS A 79 6.20 4.83 -2.94
CA HIS A 79 7.16 3.79 -3.31
C HIS A 79 6.61 2.94 -4.45
N ASP A 80 7.49 2.27 -5.21
CA ASP A 80 7.08 1.13 -6.02
C ASP A 80 6.30 0.14 -5.14
N LEU A 81 5.09 -0.22 -5.56
CA LEU A 81 4.17 -1.01 -4.75
C LEU A 81 4.70 -2.41 -4.49
N ALA A 82 5.27 -3.05 -5.50
CA ALA A 82 5.77 -4.41 -5.39
C ALA A 82 6.95 -4.44 -4.41
N ASP A 83 7.87 -3.49 -4.51
CA ASP A 83 9.02 -3.38 -3.61
C ASP A 83 8.62 -2.97 -2.19
N ALA A 84 7.63 -2.09 -2.04
CA ALA A 84 7.05 -1.77 -0.75
C ALA A 84 6.45 -3.02 -0.09
N VAL A 85 5.57 -3.75 -0.78
CA VAL A 85 4.94 -4.95 -0.22
C VAL A 85 5.97 -6.04 0.08
N ARG A 86 6.97 -6.25 -0.79
CA ARG A 86 8.09 -7.18 -0.53
C ARG A 86 8.85 -6.77 0.72
N THR A 87 9.20 -5.50 0.87
CA THR A 87 9.89 -4.99 2.07
C THR A 87 9.05 -5.21 3.32
N TRP A 88 7.76 -4.90 3.29
CA TRP A 88 6.86 -5.09 4.43
C TRP A 88 6.71 -6.57 4.82
N ARG A 89 6.63 -7.46 3.84
CA ARG A 89 6.57 -8.91 4.09
C ARG A 89 7.88 -9.47 4.62
N GLN A 90 9.01 -9.14 4.00
CA GLN A 90 10.30 -9.77 4.26
C GLN A 90 11.03 -9.13 5.45
N ARG A 91 11.07 -7.80 5.51
CA ARG A 91 11.81 -7.07 6.56
C ARG A 91 11.00 -6.92 7.84
N TYR A 92 9.70 -6.64 7.71
CA TYR A 92 8.83 -6.38 8.86
C TYR A 92 7.95 -7.58 9.24
N GLY A 93 8.01 -8.68 8.48
CA GLY A 93 7.24 -9.89 8.77
C GLY A 93 5.72 -9.68 8.68
N GLN A 94 5.29 -8.70 7.90
CA GLN A 94 3.88 -8.33 7.79
C GLN A 94 3.18 -9.25 6.79
N ARG A 95 1.91 -9.55 7.05
CA ARG A 95 1.00 -10.13 6.05
C ARG A 95 0.31 -8.97 5.33
N ALA A 96 0.09 -9.11 4.03
CA ALA A 96 -0.52 -8.08 3.19
C ALA A 96 -1.78 -8.61 2.52
N TRP A 97 -2.77 -7.74 2.33
CA TRP A 97 -4.00 -8.01 1.58
C TRP A 97 -4.34 -6.82 0.69
N LEU A 98 -4.80 -7.11 -0.52
CA LEU A 98 -5.40 -6.14 -1.44
C LEU A 98 -6.91 -6.05 -1.16
N ARG A 99 -7.41 -4.82 -1.00
CA ARG A 99 -8.84 -4.49 -0.97
C ARG A 99 -9.15 -3.61 -2.16
N GLN A 100 -9.70 -4.22 -3.20
CA GLN A 100 -10.19 -3.47 -4.35
C GLN A 100 -11.44 -2.68 -3.96
N LEU A 101 -11.49 -1.41 -4.36
CA LEU A 101 -12.65 -0.58 -4.17
C LEU A 101 -13.56 -0.66 -5.40
N ILE A 102 -14.86 -0.63 -5.15
CA ILE A 102 -15.89 -0.50 -6.18
C ILE A 102 -16.40 0.93 -6.05
N GLY A 103 -16.00 1.79 -6.99
CA GLY A 103 -16.45 3.17 -7.09
C GLY A 103 -17.52 3.33 -8.16
N PRO A 104 -18.20 4.49 -8.23
CA PRO A 104 -19.17 4.80 -9.28
C PRO A 104 -18.55 4.89 -10.68
N ALA A 105 -17.23 4.88 -10.79
CA ALA A 105 -16.50 4.93 -12.03
C ALA A 105 -15.92 3.54 -12.33
N ASP A 106 -16.44 2.91 -13.37
CA ASP A 106 -15.99 1.60 -13.85
C ASP A 106 -14.57 1.64 -14.43
N ASP A 107 -14.05 2.85 -14.72
CA ASP A 107 -12.76 3.14 -15.35
C ASP A 107 -11.68 3.69 -14.40
N GLY A 108 -11.97 3.81 -13.09
CA GLY A 108 -11.04 4.40 -12.12
C GLY A 108 -11.24 5.90 -11.86
N GLY A 109 -12.21 6.56 -12.52
CA GLY A 109 -12.88 7.74 -11.97
C GLY A 109 -12.05 8.98 -11.76
N VAL A 110 -11.19 9.33 -12.71
CA VAL A 110 -10.62 10.68 -12.74
C VAL A 110 -11.70 11.63 -13.22
N THR A 111 -12.27 12.41 -12.30
CA THR A 111 -13.17 13.50 -12.69
C THR A 111 -12.39 14.54 -13.51
N PRO A 112 -13.03 15.26 -14.44
CA PRO A 112 -12.43 16.43 -15.08
C PRO A 112 -11.89 17.40 -14.03
N GLU A 113 -10.96 18.26 -14.45
CA GLU A 113 -10.46 19.36 -13.62
C GLU A 113 -11.62 20.10 -12.97
N MET A 114 -11.62 20.17 -11.64
CA MET A 114 -12.62 20.93 -10.89
C MET A 114 -12.32 22.41 -11.05
N ALA A 115 -13.33 23.19 -11.44
CA ALA A 115 -13.24 24.64 -11.59
C ALA A 115 -13.08 25.37 -10.23
#